data_AF-G9WIA7-F1
#
_entry.id   AF-G9WIA7-F1
#
_cell.length_a   1.000
_cell.length_b   1.000
_cell.length_c   1.000
_cell.angle_alpha   90.00
_cell.angle_beta   90.00
_cell.angle_gamma   90.00
#
_symmetry.space_group_name_H-M   'P 1'
#
loop_
_entity.id
_entity.type
_entity.pdbx_description
1 polymer ?
#
loop_
_entity_poly.entity_id
_entity_poly.type
_entity_poly.pdbx_seq_one_letter_code
_entity_poly.pdbx_strand_id
1 'polypeptide(L)'
;MKKNQYKVQLFYGLPVSQNDQGQFIFAKNRKEMSVWRTGKHTSGRFTEIGQLFLTENKLTVVILKAVDLPFKDRHQFTPLARFLDKKIDDSELNRLKKLFV
;
A
#
# COMPACT_ATOMS: atom_id res chain seq x y z
N MET A 1 20.82 2.45 -15.99
CA MET A 1 19.67 3.31 -15.57
C MET A 1 20.04 4.77 -15.80
N LYS A 2 19.17 5.57 -16.43
CA LYS A 2 19.41 7.03 -16.53
C LYS A 2 19.45 7.63 -15.11
N LYS A 3 20.28 8.67 -14.91
CA LYS A 3 20.36 9.44 -13.66
C LYS A 3 18.93 9.78 -13.19
N ASN A 4 18.63 9.55 -11.90
CA ASN A 4 17.31 9.75 -11.26
C ASN A 4 16.15 8.80 -11.63
N GLN A 5 16.38 7.70 -12.36
CA GLN A 5 15.35 6.66 -12.54
C GLN A 5 15.39 5.62 -11.41
N TYR A 6 14.21 5.15 -11.01
CA TYR A 6 14.01 4.10 -10.02
C TYR A 6 12.88 3.17 -10.46
N LYS A 7 12.83 1.95 -9.91
CA LYS A 7 11.72 1.02 -10.19
C LYS A 7 10.43 1.60 -9.61
N VAL A 8 9.42 1.74 -10.46
CA VAL A 8 8.09 2.19 -10.03
C VAL A 8 7.18 0.98 -9.96
N GLN A 9 6.55 0.81 -8.81
CA GLN A 9 5.50 -0.19 -8.61
C GLN A 9 4.25 0.53 -8.15
N LEU A 10 3.09 0.04 -8.57
CA LEU A 10 1.78 0.45 -8.09
C LEU A 10 1.25 -0.54 -7.06
N PHE A 11 0.62 -0.02 -6.04
CA PHE A 11 0.00 -0.75 -4.95
C PHE A 11 -1.45 -0.34 -4.85
N TYR A 12 -2.33 -1.32 -5.01
CA TYR A 12 -3.76 -1.18 -4.76
C TYR A 12 -4.02 -1.59 -3.33
N GLY A 13 -4.69 -0.73 -2.57
CA GLY A 13 -4.84 -0.95 -1.15
C GLY A 13 -6.01 -0.22 -0.53
N LEU A 14 -6.28 -0.60 0.71
CA LEU A 14 -7.35 -0.04 1.52
C LEU A 14 -6.79 0.55 2.81
N PRO A 15 -7.28 1.73 3.24
CA PRO A 15 -6.94 2.27 4.54
C PRO A 15 -7.39 1.35 5.68
N VAL A 16 -6.53 1.17 6.65
CA VAL A 16 -6.76 0.36 7.86
C VAL A 16 -6.47 1.19 9.11
N SER A 17 -7.11 0.81 10.21
CA SER A 17 -6.89 1.38 11.54
C SER A 17 -6.55 0.28 12.53
N GLN A 18 -5.76 0.58 13.55
CA GLN A 18 -5.58 -0.37 14.65
C GLN A 18 -6.80 -0.33 15.57
N ASN A 19 -7.29 -1.51 15.97
CA ASN A 19 -8.26 -1.64 17.05
C ASN A 19 -7.56 -1.59 18.43
N ASP A 20 -8.34 -1.70 19.50
CA ASP A 20 -7.83 -1.67 20.88
C ASP A 20 -6.89 -2.84 21.22
N GLN A 21 -6.91 -3.90 20.40
CA GLN A 21 -6.01 -5.06 20.50
C GLN A 21 -4.74 -4.89 19.66
N GLY A 22 -4.56 -3.74 19.01
CA GLY A 22 -3.42 -3.44 18.14
C GLY A 22 -3.47 -4.08 16.75
N GLN A 23 -4.56 -4.81 16.44
CA GLN A 23 -4.76 -5.45 15.14
C GLN A 23 -5.23 -4.44 14.11
N PHE A 24 -4.70 -4.55 12.89
CA PHE A 24 -5.13 -3.70 11.78
C PHE A 24 -6.42 -4.23 11.18
N ILE A 25 -7.47 -3.40 11.19
CA ILE A 25 -8.78 -3.72 10.64
C ILE A 25 -9.16 -2.71 9.57
N PHE A 26 -9.99 -3.15 8.61
CA PHE A 26 -10.50 -2.28 7.57
C PHE A 26 -11.30 -1.10 8.13
N ALA A 27 -10.93 0.13 7.76
CA ALA A 27 -11.68 1.32 8.10
C ALA A 27 -12.93 1.39 7.20
N LYS A 28 -14.08 0.90 7.71
CA LYS A 28 -15.37 0.79 7.00
C LYS A 28 -15.82 2.06 6.24
N ASN A 29 -15.28 3.21 6.60
CA ASN A 29 -15.65 4.53 6.09
C ASN A 29 -15.08 4.81 4.68
N ARG A 30 -14.13 4.00 4.19
CA ARG A 30 -13.56 4.14 2.83
C ARG A 30 -13.65 2.84 2.06
N LYS A 31 -14.75 2.66 1.34
CA LYS A 31 -15.06 1.46 0.55
C LYS A 31 -14.31 1.36 -0.78
N GLU A 32 -13.55 2.37 -1.18
CA GLU A 32 -12.88 2.38 -2.48
C GLU A 32 -11.40 2.04 -2.34
N MET A 33 -10.96 1.04 -3.10
CA MET A 33 -9.56 0.70 -3.25
C MET A 33 -8.84 1.86 -3.95
N SER A 34 -7.86 2.45 -3.27
CA SER A 34 -7.04 3.51 -3.88
C SER A 34 -5.69 2.95 -4.32
N VAL A 35 -4.99 3.74 -5.13
CA VAL A 35 -3.75 3.32 -5.78
C VAL A 35 -2.63 4.28 -5.41
N TRP A 36 -1.49 3.72 -5.01
CA TRP A 36 -0.27 4.47 -4.71
C TRP A 36 0.89 3.89 -5.47
N ARG A 37 1.98 4.65 -5.59
CA ARG A 37 3.24 4.17 -6.18
C ARG A 37 4.43 4.30 -5.26
N THR A 38 5.52 3.62 -5.60
CA THR A 38 6.84 3.98 -5.08
C THR A 38 7.29 5.36 -5.60
N GLY A 39 8.00 6.09 -4.76
CA GLY A 39 8.69 7.34 -5.07
C GLY A 39 10.20 7.24 -4.85
N LYS A 40 10.93 8.27 -5.29
CA LYS A 40 12.40 8.36 -5.15
C LYS A 40 12.85 8.26 -3.70
N HIS A 41 12.04 8.80 -2.78
CA HIS A 41 12.32 8.87 -1.34
C HIS A 41 11.48 7.89 -0.52
N THR A 42 10.76 6.98 -1.18
CA THR A 42 10.06 5.92 -0.47
C THR A 42 11.08 5.03 0.23
N SER A 43 10.95 4.92 1.55
CA SER A 43 11.79 4.06 2.38
C SER A 43 11.14 2.70 2.63
N GLY A 44 11.96 1.71 2.96
CA GLY A 44 11.55 0.31 3.08
C GLY A 44 11.39 -0.37 1.71
N ARG A 45 10.91 -1.61 1.73
CA ARG A 45 10.68 -2.41 0.51
C ARG A 45 9.37 -3.18 0.63
N PHE A 46 8.72 -3.38 -0.50
CA PHE A 46 7.61 -4.30 -0.62
C PHE A 46 8.12 -5.75 -0.53
N THR A 47 7.49 -6.56 0.32
CA THR A 47 7.83 -7.97 0.53
C THR A 47 6.69 -8.91 0.11
N GLU A 48 5.46 -8.64 0.55
CA GLU A 48 4.31 -9.52 0.30
C GLU A 48 2.94 -8.80 0.35
N ILE A 49 1.94 -9.43 -0.25
CA ILE A 49 0.54 -9.00 -0.14
C ILE A 49 0.07 -9.11 1.33
N GLY A 50 -0.60 -8.08 1.83
CA GLY A 50 -0.97 -7.92 3.24
C GLY A 50 0.01 -7.05 4.02
N GLN A 51 1.19 -6.74 3.48
CA GLN A 51 2.09 -5.76 4.07
C GLN A 51 1.43 -4.37 4.10
N LEU A 52 1.77 -3.59 5.12
CA LEU A 52 1.28 -2.25 5.33
C LEU A 52 2.26 -1.20 4.80
N PHE A 53 1.75 -0.04 4.41
CA PHE A 53 2.56 1.16 4.17
C PHE A 53 1.90 2.40 4.76
N LEU A 54 2.69 3.45 4.94
CA LEU A 54 2.20 4.79 5.27
C LEU A 54 2.14 5.67 4.03
N THR A 55 1.03 6.38 3.90
CA THR A 55 0.87 7.50 2.95
C THR A 55 1.54 8.77 3.49
N GLU A 56 1.68 9.78 2.63
CA GLU A 56 2.21 11.09 3.04
C GLU A 56 1.33 11.79 4.10
N ASN A 57 0.02 11.55 4.09
CA ASN A 57 -0.92 12.05 5.11
C ASN A 57 -1.09 11.11 6.31
N LYS A 58 -0.11 10.24 6.60
CA LYS A 58 -0.06 9.34 7.77
C LYS A 58 -1.19 8.30 7.86
N LEU A 59 -1.86 8.00 6.76
CA LEU A 59 -2.79 6.87 6.70
C LEU A 59 -2.00 5.56 6.57
N THR A 60 -2.44 4.54 7.30
CA THR A 60 -1.93 3.18 7.11
C THR A 60 -2.80 2.47 6.09
N VAL A 61 -2.16 1.84 5.11
CA VAL A 61 -2.85 1.17 4.00
C VAL A 61 -2.31 -0.25 3.86
N VAL A 62 -3.21 -1.22 3.71
CA VAL A 62 -2.85 -2.61 3.38
C VAL A 62 -2.71 -2.80 1.88
N ILE A 63 -1.66 -3.49 1.45
CA ILE A 63 -1.43 -3.83 0.04
C ILE A 63 -2.21 -5.09 -0.32
N LEU A 64 -3.12 -4.98 -1.29
CA LEU A 64 -3.92 -6.10 -1.81
C LEU A 64 -3.45 -6.57 -3.19
N LYS A 65 -2.81 -5.69 -3.96
CA LYS A 65 -2.20 -6.02 -5.27
C LYS A 65 -1.01 -5.11 -5.53
N ALA A 66 0.04 -5.67 -6.15
CA ALA A 66 1.20 -4.94 -6.62
C ALA A 66 1.44 -5.21 -8.10
N VAL A 67 1.75 -4.18 -8.88
CA VAL A 67 2.11 -4.30 -10.31
C VAL A 67 3.26 -3.37 -10.65
N ASP A 68 4.07 -3.73 -11.64
CA ASP A 68 5.13 -2.84 -12.13
C ASP A 68 4.53 -1.73 -13.00
N LEU A 69 5.07 -0.51 -12.90
CA LEU A 69 4.64 0.65 -13.67
C LEU A 69 5.84 1.22 -14.45
N PRO A 70 5.70 1.51 -15.75
CA PRO A 70 6.72 2.25 -16.48
C PRO A 70 7.01 3.60 -15.83
N PHE A 71 8.29 3.95 -15.69
CA PHE A 71 8.70 5.18 -15.01
C PHE A 71 8.08 6.46 -15.60
N LYS A 72 7.79 6.47 -16.91
CA LYS A 72 7.15 7.60 -17.60
C LYS A 72 5.75 7.92 -17.06
N ASP A 73 5.03 6.92 -16.57
CA ASP A 73 3.63 7.02 -16.14
C ASP A 73 3.49 7.33 -14.64
N ARG A 74 4.60 7.43 -13.91
CA ARG A 74 4.61 7.62 -12.45
C ARG A 74 3.83 8.84 -11.98
N HIS A 75 3.77 9.90 -12.78
CA HIS A 75 3.13 11.16 -12.37
C HIS A 75 1.59 11.07 -12.31
N GLN A 76 1.01 9.98 -12.81
CA GLN A 76 -0.43 9.73 -12.75
C GLN A 76 -0.88 9.28 -11.34
N PHE A 77 0.05 8.90 -10.45
CA PHE A 77 -0.28 8.29 -9.16
C PHE A 77 0.46 8.96 -8.00
N THR A 78 -0.21 8.98 -6.85
CA THR A 78 0.32 9.52 -5.60
C THR A 78 1.42 8.60 -5.04
N PRO A 79 2.59 9.13 -4.64
CA PRO A 79 3.60 8.34 -3.96
C PRO A 79 3.18 7.92 -2.56
N LEU A 80 3.64 6.76 -2.11
CA LEU A 80 3.60 6.38 -0.69
C LEU A 80 4.85 6.89 0.05
N ALA A 81 4.73 7.11 1.35
CA ALA A 81 5.82 7.63 2.18
C ALA A 81 6.84 6.54 2.52
N ARG A 82 6.39 5.43 3.14
CA ARG A 82 7.26 4.30 3.49
C ARG A 82 6.50 2.99 3.60
N PHE A 83 7.17 1.89 3.30
CA PHE A 83 6.71 0.55 3.69
C PHE A 83 6.88 0.34 5.19
N LEU A 84 5.98 -0.42 5.79
CA LEU A 84 6.09 -0.86 7.17
C LEU A 84 6.56 -2.32 7.20
N ASP A 85 7.33 -2.66 8.23
CA ASP A 85 7.66 -4.05 8.57
C ASP A 85 6.53 -4.66 9.42
N LYS A 86 5.31 -4.53 8.93
CA LYS A 86 4.07 -5.01 9.55
C LYS A 86 3.15 -5.54 8.47
N LYS A 87 2.42 -6.61 8.82
CA LYS A 87 1.41 -7.25 7.99
C LYS A 87 0.07 -7.23 8.73
N ILE A 88 -1.01 -7.15 7.97
CA ILE A 88 -2.36 -7.39 8.52
C ILE A 88 -2.53 -8.88 8.86
N ASP A 89 -3.41 -9.20 9.79
CA ASP A 89 -3.74 -10.59 10.12
C ASP A 89 -4.29 -11.33 8.89
N ASP A 90 -3.90 -12.60 8.72
CA ASP A 90 -4.27 -13.38 7.53
C ASP A 90 -5.80 -13.59 7.41
N SER A 91 -6.51 -13.68 8.54
CA SER A 91 -7.98 -13.77 8.55
C SER A 91 -8.63 -12.53 7.94
N GLU A 92 -8.16 -11.35 8.31
CA GLU A 92 -8.64 -10.07 7.78
C GLU A 92 -8.16 -9.86 6.33
N LEU A 93 -6.93 -10.25 5.99
CA LEU A 93 -6.44 -10.24 4.61
C LEU A 93 -7.33 -11.07 3.69
N ASN A 94 -7.67 -12.29 4.11
CA ASN A 94 -8.54 -13.18 3.35
C ASN A 94 -9.96 -12.62 3.23
N ARG A 95 -10.48 -11.97 4.27
CA ARG A 95 -11.76 -11.27 4.22
C ARG A 95 -11.72 -10.13 3.19
N LEU A 96 -10.66 -9.31 3.22
CA LEU A 96 -10.50 -8.18 2.30
C LEU A 96 -10.34 -8.63 0.85
N LYS A 97 -9.56 -9.69 0.58
CA LYS A 97 -9.45 -10.26 -0.76
C LYS A 97 -10.82 -10.63 -1.32
N LYS A 98 -11.63 -11.39 -0.58
CA LYS A 98 -12.99 -11.78 -1.03
C LYS A 98 -13.92 -10.60 -1.35
N LEU A 99 -13.70 -9.44 -0.74
CA LEU A 99 -14.56 -8.27 -0.92
C LEU A 99 -14.11 -7.37 -2.08
N PHE A 100 -12.83 -7.38 -2.44
CA PHE A 100 -12.22 -6.36 -3.32
C PHE A 100 -11.32 -6.92 -4.43
N VAL A 101 -11.07 -8.22 -4.45
CA VAL A 101 -10.18 -8.92 -5.40
C VAL A 101 -10.89 -10.16 -5.95
#